data_AF-A0A822G1M1-F1
#
_entry.id   AF-A0A822G1M1-F1
#
_cell.length_a   1.000
_cell.length_b   1.000
_cell.length_c   1.000
_cell.angle_alpha   90.00
_cell.angle_beta   90.00
_cell.angle_gamma   90.00
#
_symmetry.space_group_name_H-M   'P 1'
#
loop_
_entity.id
_entity.type
_entity.pdbx_description
1 polymer ?
#
loop_
_entity_poly.entity_id
_entity_poly.type
_entity_poly.pdbx_seq_one_letter_code
_entity_poly.pdbx_strand_id
1 'polypeptide(L)'
;MDNDSIYNDKYIILVMNAPISNVQLICRQCPTYSLDRTMNIISTEFQCCPSQTHILCQCCIQPMPDRQDDPNIHQSCEICHQYFCNIYFQQCSRKNCLDFNFAPRHLINLVNDNPIESQIIQ
;
A
#
# COMPACT_ATOMS: atom_id res chain seq x y z
N MET A 1 -17.90 -23.22 27.48
CA MET A 1 -18.47 -23.95 26.33
C MET A 1 -19.46 -22.98 25.73
N ASP A 2 -19.15 -22.18 24.72
CA ASP A 2 -18.11 -22.30 23.70
C ASP A 2 -17.61 -20.92 23.25
N ASN A 3 -16.33 -20.91 22.88
CA ASN A 3 -15.62 -19.80 22.24
C ASN A 3 -16.05 -19.72 20.78
N ASP A 4 -16.59 -18.59 20.34
CA ASP A 4 -16.59 -18.22 18.92
C ASP A 4 -16.15 -16.76 18.77
N SER A 5 -14.86 -16.56 18.98
CA SER A 5 -14.16 -15.35 18.51
C SER A 5 -14.07 -15.41 16.99
N ILE A 6 -14.99 -14.70 16.33
CA ILE A 6 -14.96 -14.45 14.90
C ILE A 6 -13.66 -13.72 14.55
N TYR A 7 -12.75 -14.46 13.92
CA TYR A 7 -11.53 -14.00 13.28
C TYR A 7 -11.92 -12.99 12.18
N ASN A 8 -11.75 -11.70 12.45
CA ASN A 8 -11.82 -10.65 11.44
C ASN A 8 -10.39 -10.16 11.13
N ASP A 9 -9.76 -10.82 10.16
CA ASP A 9 -8.42 -10.55 9.60
C ASP A 9 -8.29 -9.19 8.87
N LYS A 10 -8.98 -8.15 9.32
CA LYS A 10 -8.98 -6.84 8.63
C LYS A 10 -8.54 -5.65 9.47
N TYR A 11 -8.27 -5.85 10.76
CA TYR A 11 -7.85 -4.76 11.64
C TYR A 11 -6.65 -5.20 12.45
N ILE A 12 -5.46 -5.10 11.83
CA ILE A 12 -4.23 -5.01 12.61
C ILE A 12 -4.31 -3.66 13.34
N ILE A 13 -4.90 -3.71 14.53
CA ILE A 13 -4.72 -2.73 15.58
C ILE A 13 -3.20 -2.70 15.83
N LEU A 14 -2.49 -1.77 15.21
CA LEU A 14 -1.10 -1.46 15.56
C LEU A 14 -1.09 -0.69 16.89
N VAL A 15 -1.53 -1.38 17.94
CA VAL A 15 -1.11 -1.12 19.32
C VAL A 15 -0.30 -2.35 19.72
N MET A 16 0.90 -2.48 19.17
CA MET A 16 1.85 -3.50 19.61
C MET A 16 2.96 -2.83 20.41
N ASN A 17 2.70 -2.65 21.70
CA ASN A 17 3.75 -2.68 22.71
C ASN A 17 4.24 -4.13 22.85
N ALA A 18 5.19 -4.59 22.02
CA ALA A 18 5.98 -5.79 22.26
C ALA A 18 7.24 -5.86 21.36
N PRO A 19 8.37 -6.40 21.85
CA PRO A 19 9.68 -6.31 21.20
C PRO A 19 9.86 -7.45 20.19
N ILE A 20 9.46 -7.24 18.93
CA ILE A 20 9.73 -8.20 17.86
C ILE A 20 10.28 -7.43 16.67
N SER A 21 11.61 -7.33 16.60
CA SER A 21 12.40 -6.65 15.55
C SER A 21 12.08 -5.15 15.37
N ASN A 22 13.11 -4.31 15.28
CA ASN A 22 13.00 -2.85 15.15
C ASN A 22 12.44 -2.40 13.78
N VAL A 23 11.29 -2.90 13.35
CA VAL A 23 10.59 -2.41 12.16
C VAL A 23 9.60 -1.35 12.62
N GLN A 24 10.06 -0.10 12.71
CA GLN A 24 9.19 1.03 12.92
C GLN A 24 8.37 1.29 11.64
N LEU A 25 7.10 0.92 11.65
CA LEU A 25 6.13 1.26 10.61
C LEU A 25 5.62 2.67 10.87
N ILE A 26 6.27 3.68 10.28
CA ILE A 26 5.89 5.08 10.46
C ILE A 26 5.27 5.62 9.18
N CYS A 27 4.07 6.20 9.31
CA CYS A 27 3.39 6.87 8.21
C CYS A 27 4.07 8.21 7.90
N ARG A 28 4.27 8.50 6.62
CA ARG A 28 4.97 9.71 6.15
C ARG A 28 4.20 11.01 6.41
N GLN A 29 2.90 10.91 6.65
CA GLN A 29 2.02 12.05 6.96
C GLN A 29 1.70 12.17 8.46
N CYS A 30 2.28 11.32 9.31
CA CYS A 30 2.13 11.48 10.76
C CYS A 30 2.98 12.64 11.28
N PRO A 31 2.47 13.46 12.22
CA PRO A 31 3.24 14.51 12.87
C PRO A 31 4.52 14.01 13.55
N THR A 32 4.54 12.75 14.01
CA THR A 32 5.72 12.12 14.62
C THR A 32 6.84 11.81 13.63
N TYR A 33 6.57 11.80 12.32
CA TYR A 33 7.57 11.59 11.26
C TYR A 33 8.46 12.83 11.05
N SER A 34 8.06 14.01 11.56
CA SER A 34 8.71 15.29 11.26
C SER A 34 9.93 15.63 12.12
N LEU A 35 10.40 14.74 13.00
CA LEU A 35 11.55 15.04 13.86
C LEU A 35 12.92 14.74 13.22
N ASP A 36 12.99 13.96 12.13
CA ASP A 36 14.30 13.43 11.68
C ASP A 36 14.70 13.61 10.20
N ARG A 37 13.89 14.17 9.28
CA ARG A 37 14.36 14.38 7.89
C ARG A 37 13.84 15.65 7.21
N THR A 38 14.76 16.59 6.99
CA THR A 38 14.73 17.57 5.90
C THR A 38 14.82 16.87 4.55
N MET A 39 13.74 16.27 4.03
CA MET A 39 13.70 15.80 2.64
C MET A 39 12.27 15.79 2.07
N ASN A 40 12.05 16.64 1.08
CA ASN A 40 10.96 16.66 0.09
C ASN A 40 9.60 16.13 0.58
N ILE A 41 8.86 17.02 1.26
CA ILE A 41 7.41 16.87 1.40
C ILE A 41 6.83 16.99 -0.01
N ILE A 42 6.51 15.85 -0.62
CA ILE A 42 5.52 15.83 -1.69
C ILE A 42 4.25 16.35 -1.01
N SER A 43 3.86 17.57 -1.38
CA SER A 43 2.74 18.32 -0.79
C SER A 43 1.43 17.58 -1.00
N THR A 44 1.13 16.65 -0.10
CA THR A 44 -0.24 16.30 0.21
C THR A 44 -0.56 17.15 1.44
N GLU A 45 -1.48 18.10 1.30
CA GLU A 45 -1.87 19.02 2.39
C GLU A 45 -2.46 18.28 3.61
N PHE A 46 -2.68 16.98 3.49
CA PHE A 46 -3.23 16.14 4.52
C PHE A 46 -2.17 15.66 5.53
N GLN A 47 -2.44 15.91 6.80
CA GLN A 47 -1.68 15.41 7.93
C GLN A 47 -2.56 14.48 8.78
N CYS A 48 -2.00 13.38 9.28
CA CYS A 48 -2.76 12.45 10.10
C CYS A 48 -3.13 13.05 11.46
N CYS A 49 -4.38 12.83 11.88
CA CYS A 49 -4.80 13.05 13.27
C CYS A 49 -4.21 11.97 14.21
N PRO A 50 -4.05 12.25 15.52
CA PRO A 50 -3.55 11.24 16.48
C PRO A 50 -4.40 9.95 16.56
N SER A 51 -5.70 10.04 16.29
CA SER A 51 -6.64 8.91 16.26
C SER A 51 -6.84 8.33 14.86
N GLN A 52 -6.06 8.75 13.87
CA GLN A 52 -6.19 8.32 12.48
C GLN A 52 -5.80 6.85 12.35
N THR A 53 -6.67 6.05 11.74
CA THR A 53 -6.37 4.68 11.34
C THR A 53 -5.43 4.67 10.15
N HIS A 54 -4.60 3.62 10.08
CA HIS A 54 -3.62 3.45 9.01
C HIS A 54 -3.76 2.07 8.39
N ILE A 55 -3.57 2.02 7.09
CA ILE A 55 -3.60 0.81 6.27
C ILE A 55 -2.22 0.59 5.67
N LEU A 56 -1.88 -0.67 5.42
CA LEU A 56 -0.59 -1.05 4.85
C LEU A 56 -0.71 -1.23 3.34
N CYS A 57 0.27 -0.70 2.60
CA CYS A 57 0.39 -0.99 1.18
C CYS A 57 0.76 -2.47 0.98
N GLN A 58 -0.02 -3.21 0.20
CA GLN A 58 0.21 -4.63 -0.09
C GLN A 58 1.55 -4.89 -0.81
N CYS A 59 2.15 -3.86 -1.41
CA CYS A 59 3.39 -3.96 -2.17
C CYS A 59 4.66 -3.65 -1.36
N CYS A 60 4.66 -2.59 -0.54
CA CYS A 60 5.84 -2.13 0.21
C CYS A 60 5.71 -2.23 1.72
N ILE A 61 4.52 -2.61 2.22
CA ILE A 61 4.20 -2.74 3.66
C ILE A 61 4.39 -1.43 4.43
N GLN A 62 4.52 -0.29 3.74
CA GLN A 62 4.57 1.02 4.39
C GLN A 62 3.14 1.46 4.76
N PRO A 63 2.95 2.04 5.96
CA PRO A 63 1.66 2.56 6.37
C PRO A 63 1.31 3.85 5.62
N MET A 64 0.02 4.02 5.34
CA MET A 64 -0.61 5.24 4.83
C MET A 64 -1.90 5.51 5.61
N PRO A 65 -2.38 6.75 5.69
CA PRO A 65 -3.61 7.05 6.41
C PRO A 65 -4.78 6.39 5.71
N ASP A 66 -5.68 5.80 6.48
CA ASP A 66 -6.93 5.24 5.98
C ASP A 66 -7.93 6.37 5.74
N ARG A 67 -8.26 6.61 4.47
CA ARG A 67 -9.17 7.66 4.03
C ARG A 67 -10.23 7.11 3.08
N GLN A 68 -10.62 5.85 3.25
CA GLN A 68 -11.66 5.25 2.43
C GLN A 68 -13.02 5.96 2.53
N ASP A 69 -13.26 6.68 3.63
CA ASP A 69 -14.48 7.47 3.83
C ASP A 69 -14.53 8.72 2.92
N ASP A 70 -13.41 9.16 2.35
CA ASP A 70 -13.37 10.29 1.42
C ASP A 70 -13.57 9.79 -0.02
N PRO A 71 -14.72 10.08 -0.66
CA PRO A 71 -15.04 9.55 -1.99
C PRO A 71 -14.13 10.09 -3.10
N ASN A 72 -13.36 11.16 -2.84
CA ASN A 72 -12.42 11.72 -3.82
C ASN A 72 -11.03 11.07 -3.73
N ILE A 73 -10.83 10.16 -2.78
CA ILE A 73 -9.54 9.55 -2.50
C ILE A 73 -9.60 8.06 -2.82
N HIS A 74 -8.68 7.62 -3.68
CA HIS A 74 -8.51 6.21 -4.02
C HIS A 74 -7.28 5.64 -3.33
N GLN A 75 -7.45 4.54 -2.61
CA GLN A 75 -6.36 3.85 -1.89
C GLN A 75 -6.35 2.34 -2.13
N SER A 76 -7.36 1.83 -2.86
CA SER A 76 -7.56 0.40 -3.10
C SER A 76 -7.83 0.14 -4.59
N CYS A 77 -7.51 -1.07 -5.04
CA CYS A 77 -7.90 -1.55 -6.37
C CYS A 77 -9.38 -1.96 -6.38
N GLU A 78 -10.16 -1.52 -7.35
CA GLU A 78 -11.59 -1.85 -7.46
C GLU A 78 -11.86 -3.34 -7.76
N ILE A 79 -10.88 -4.06 -8.29
CA ILE A 79 -11.02 -5.48 -8.66
C ILE A 79 -10.71 -6.39 -7.47
N CYS A 80 -9.55 -6.21 -6.83
CA CYS A 80 -9.09 -7.11 -5.76
C CYS A 80 -9.26 -6.54 -4.36
N HIS A 81 -9.73 -5.30 -4.23
CA HIS A 81 -9.93 -4.56 -2.97
C HIS A 81 -8.68 -4.49 -2.08
N GLN A 82 -7.48 -4.68 -2.67
CA GLN A 82 -6.20 -4.55 -1.97
C GLN A 82 -5.71 -3.11 -1.98
N TYR A 83 -4.96 -2.74 -0.94
CA TYR A 83 -4.48 -1.37 -0.73
C TYR A 83 -3.11 -1.12 -1.33
N PHE A 84 -2.95 -0.01 -2.05
CA PHE A 84 -1.69 0.35 -2.69
C PHE A 84 -1.39 1.84 -2.55
N CYS A 85 -0.23 2.16 -1.99
CA CYS A 85 0.14 3.56 -1.72
C CYS A 85 0.52 4.36 -2.96
N ASN A 86 0.81 3.73 -4.10
CA ASN A 86 1.04 4.44 -5.36
C ASN A 86 -0.25 5.08 -5.91
N ILE A 87 -1.43 4.55 -5.58
CA ILE A 87 -2.71 5.17 -5.97
C ILE A 87 -2.89 6.49 -5.19
N TYR A 88 -2.52 6.48 -3.90
CA TYR A 88 -2.69 7.63 -3.01
C TYR A 88 -1.60 8.70 -3.15
N PHE A 89 -0.32 8.30 -3.12
CA PHE A 89 0.82 9.23 -3.14
C PHE A 89 1.47 9.40 -4.53
N GLN A 90 0.99 8.70 -5.55
CA GLN A 90 1.62 8.58 -6.89
C GLN A 90 2.99 7.87 -6.89
N GLN A 91 3.60 7.66 -5.72
CA GLN A 91 4.91 7.04 -5.58
C GLN A 91 4.91 5.97 -4.50
N CYS A 92 5.50 4.83 -4.82
CA CYS A 92 5.81 3.78 -3.85
C CYS A 92 7.33 3.62 -3.70
N SER A 93 7.77 3.19 -2.53
CA SER A 93 9.21 2.89 -2.28
C SER A 93 9.69 1.68 -3.07
N ARG A 94 8.77 0.77 -3.42
CA ARG A 94 9.05 -0.39 -4.26
C ARG A 94 8.61 -0.05 -5.68
N LYS A 95 9.48 -0.29 -6.66
CA LYS A 95 9.16 -0.11 -8.09
C LYS A 95 8.05 -1.08 -8.50
N ASN A 96 7.22 -0.65 -9.44
CA ASN A 96 6.15 -1.44 -10.06
C ASN A 96 4.99 -1.86 -9.13
N CYS A 97 4.75 -1.14 -8.04
CA CYS A 97 3.51 -1.35 -7.29
C CYS A 97 2.33 -0.89 -8.12
N LEU A 98 1.30 -1.75 -8.26
CA LEU A 98 0.11 -1.55 -9.10
C LEU A 98 0.42 -0.73 -10.36
N ASP A 99 1.41 -1.18 -11.12
CA ASP A 99 1.90 -0.49 -12.30
C ASP A 99 1.28 -1.12 -13.54
N PHE A 100 0.44 -0.37 -14.24
CA PHE A 100 -0.16 -0.77 -15.50
C PHE A 100 0.80 -0.57 -16.68
N ASN A 101 2.02 -0.07 -16.45
CA ASN A 101 3.05 0.00 -17.48
C ASN A 101 3.64 -1.39 -17.71
N PHE A 102 3.07 -2.09 -18.69
CA PHE A 102 3.64 -3.33 -19.20
C PHE A 102 4.94 -3.03 -19.96
N ALA A 103 6.08 -3.28 -19.34
CA ALA A 103 7.36 -3.22 -20.05
C ALA A 103 7.42 -4.32 -21.13
N PRO A 104 8.24 -4.20 -22.19
CA PRO A 104 8.29 -5.19 -23.28
C PRO A 104 8.52 -6.63 -22.82
N ARG A 105 9.26 -6.83 -21.71
CA ARG A 105 9.46 -8.15 -21.09
C ARG A 105 8.16 -8.82 -20.61
N HIS A 106 7.10 -8.04 -20.36
CA HIS A 106 5.78 -8.54 -19.95
C HIS A 106 5.01 -9.14 -21.13
N LEU A 107 5.47 -8.90 -22.37
CA LEU A 107 4.86 -9.48 -23.57
C LEU A 107 5.41 -10.87 -23.90
N ILE A 108 6.52 -11.30 -23.30
CA ILE A 108 7.21 -12.55 -23.65
C ILE A 108 6.31 -13.78 -23.46
N ASN A 109 5.41 -13.76 -22.48
CA ASN A 109 4.51 -14.86 -22.14
C ASN A 109 3.04 -14.39 -22.06
N LEU A 110 2.68 -13.34 -22.80
CA LEU A 110 1.37 -12.72 -22.70
C LEU A 110 0.24 -13.67 -23.11
N VAL A 111 0.46 -14.46 -24.16
CA VAL A 111 -0.55 -15.35 -24.74
C VAL A 111 -0.42 -16.71 -24.08
N ASN A 112 -1.28 -17.00 -23.10
CA ASN A 112 -1.37 -18.32 -22.46
C ASN A 112 0.00 -18.90 -22.00
N ASP A 113 0.92 -18.05 -21.53
CA ASP A 113 2.30 -18.42 -21.19
C ASP A 113 3.08 -19.11 -22.32
N ASN A 114 2.69 -18.87 -23.57
CA ASN A 114 3.32 -19.42 -24.77
C ASN A 114 4.22 -18.36 -25.42
N PRO A 115 5.56 -18.51 -25.35
CA PRO A 115 6.47 -17.53 -25.92
C PRO A 115 6.44 -17.47 -27.45
N ILE A 116 6.08 -18.58 -28.12
CA ILE A 116 6.00 -18.62 -29.59
C ILE A 116 4.79 -17.81 -30.05
N GLU A 117 3.60 -18.07 -29.49
CA GLU A 117 2.39 -17.30 -29.82
C GLU A 117 2.55 -15.84 -29.41
N SER A 118 3.16 -15.59 -28.25
CA SER A 118 3.41 -14.23 -27.77
C SER A 118 4.37 -13.44 -28.65
N GLN A 119 5.33 -14.10 -29.31
CA GLN A 119 6.24 -13.49 -30.28
C GLN A 119 5.52 -13.05 -31.56
N ILE A 120 4.43 -13.71 -31.96
CA ILE A 120 3.67 -13.34 -33.16
C ILE A 120 3.00 -11.96 -32.99
N ILE A 121 2.69 -11.57 -31.75
CA ILE A 121 1.96 -10.32 -31.44
C ILE A 121 2.92 -9.16 -31.12
N GLN A 122 4.23 -9.41 -31.06
CA GLN A 122 5.27 -8.40 -30.82
C GLN A 122 5.84 -7.87 -32.15
#